data_AF-A0A0D2XQU7-F1
#
_entry.id   AF-A0A0D2XQU7-F1
#
_cell.length_a   1.000
_cell.length_b   1.000
_cell.length_c   1.000
_cell.angle_alpha   90.00
_cell.angle_beta   90.00
_cell.angle_gamma   90.00
#
_symmetry.space_group_name_H-M   'P 1'
#
loop_
_entity.id
_entity.type
_entity.pdbx_description
1 polymer ?
#
loop_
_entity_poly.entity_id
_entity_poly.type
_entity_poly.pdbx_seq_one_letter_code
_entity_poly.pdbx_strand_id
1 'polypeptide(L)'
;MAPHFIDDKTEICLPFILSQLKLHREESPDRPFVIGLNGIQGAGKSTLVKALSKALESQHVPTLVCSIDEFYLTRQDQVALAEAHPDNALVQHRGEPGTHDLPLLKAFFEALLRGEPTKLPKYDKAIKGGKGDRLPESEWLPVNQPGQEKIQAIILEGWCVGFRPLTREDVEARLNMPNRTLKQHKLEDLLFVNEKLSEYDSVTDSFDAFIQIDAEDLGYVYGWRLEQEDHLREERGDPEAGMTSVEVVKFVDGYYPAYELYTDRMRKGVLANRPGRQLRMVVGRDRKVKHVRRV
;
A
#
# COMPACT_ATOMS: atom_id res chain seq x y z
N MET A 1 -27.12 8.31 -9.17
CA MET A 1 -26.97 7.05 -8.42
C MET A 1 -25.52 6.62 -8.55
N ALA A 2 -24.76 6.63 -7.46
CA ALA A 2 -23.41 6.08 -7.46
C ALA A 2 -23.47 4.62 -7.96
N PRO A 3 -22.58 4.21 -8.88
CA PRO A 3 -22.62 2.86 -9.42
C PRO A 3 -22.47 1.84 -8.28
N HIS A 4 -23.38 0.86 -8.22
CA HIS A 4 -23.23 -0.29 -7.33
C HIS A 4 -21.92 -0.99 -7.66
N PHE A 5 -20.95 -0.90 -6.75
CA PHE A 5 -19.68 -1.62 -6.86
C PHE A 5 -19.96 -3.12 -6.69
N ILE A 6 -19.76 -3.89 -7.76
CA ILE A 6 -19.75 -5.35 -7.72
C ILE A 6 -18.29 -5.76 -7.51
N ASP A 7 -18.00 -6.40 -6.38
CA ASP A 7 -16.65 -6.91 -6.10
C ASP A 7 -16.39 -8.18 -6.91
N ASP A 8 -15.80 -8.00 -8.09
CA ASP A 8 -15.33 -9.07 -8.96
C ASP A 8 -13.92 -9.57 -8.61
N LYS A 9 -13.25 -8.97 -7.61
CA LYS A 9 -11.86 -9.27 -7.26
C LYS A 9 -11.76 -10.36 -6.20
N THR A 10 -12.66 -10.38 -5.22
CA THR A 10 -12.63 -11.40 -4.15
C THR A 10 -12.72 -12.82 -4.72
N GLU A 11 -13.61 -13.05 -5.69
CA GLU A 11 -13.79 -14.37 -6.33
C GLU A 11 -12.54 -14.84 -7.08
N ILE A 12 -11.68 -13.91 -7.52
CA ILE A 12 -10.42 -14.18 -8.21
C ILE A 12 -9.28 -14.38 -7.19
N CYS A 13 -9.18 -13.49 -6.20
CA CYS A 13 -8.11 -13.48 -5.21
C CYS A 13 -8.20 -14.63 -4.22
N LEU A 14 -9.40 -15.00 -3.76
CA LEU A 14 -9.56 -15.99 -2.71
C LEU A 14 -9.04 -17.39 -3.12
N PRO A 15 -9.39 -17.97 -4.28
CA PRO A 15 -8.83 -19.26 -4.70
C PRO A 15 -7.30 -19.22 -4.85
N PHE A 16 -6.76 -18.09 -5.35
CA PHE A 16 -5.32 -17.88 -5.41
C PHE A 16 -4.69 -17.91 -4.01
N ILE A 17 -5.20 -17.11 -3.07
CA ILE A 17 -4.71 -17.06 -1.69
C ILE A 17 -4.77 -18.44 -1.04
N LEU A 18 -5.90 -19.15 -1.14
CA LEU A 18 -6.06 -20.47 -0.54
C LEU A 18 -5.08 -21.50 -1.14
N SER A 19 -4.82 -21.42 -2.45
CA SER A 19 -3.81 -22.28 -3.08
C SER A 19 -2.39 -22.00 -2.56
N GLN A 20 -2.04 -20.73 -2.35
CA GLN A 20 -0.72 -20.35 -1.85
C GLN A 20 -0.57 -20.64 -0.36
N LEU A 21 -1.63 -20.44 0.43
CA LEU A 21 -1.68 -20.79 1.84
C LEU A 21 -1.50 -22.29 2.05
N LYS A 22 -2.07 -23.13 1.18
CA LYS A 22 -1.86 -24.59 1.25
C LYS A 22 -0.37 -24.94 1.10
N LEU A 23 0.29 -24.41 0.07
CA LEU A 23 1.73 -24.62 -0.17
C LEU A 23 2.57 -24.11 1.00
N HIS A 24 2.23 -22.92 1.52
CA HIS A 24 2.91 -22.34 2.68
C HIS A 24 2.81 -23.22 3.92
N ARG A 25 1.64 -23.80 4.21
CA ARG A 25 1.46 -24.70 5.37
C ARG A 25 2.27 -25.99 5.25
N GLU A 26 2.56 -26.45 4.03
CA GLU A 26 3.43 -27.60 3.79
C GLU A 26 4.91 -27.24 4.01
N GLU A 27 5.32 -26.00 3.69
CA GLU A 27 6.71 -25.51 3.79
C GLU A 27 7.07 -24.94 5.17
N SER A 28 6.13 -24.31 5.86
CA SER A 28 6.36 -23.49 7.06
C SER A 28 5.10 -23.43 7.96
N PRO A 29 4.68 -24.55 8.56
CA PRO A 29 3.40 -24.66 9.27
C PRO A 29 3.26 -23.73 10.49
N ASP A 30 4.38 -23.38 11.13
CA ASP A 30 4.39 -22.57 12.36
C ASP A 30 4.57 -21.07 12.11
N ARG A 31 4.71 -20.64 10.84
CA ARG A 31 4.85 -19.24 10.45
C ARG A 31 3.53 -18.75 9.85
N PRO A 32 3.03 -17.55 10.19
CA PRO A 32 1.87 -17.00 9.49
C PRO A 32 2.18 -16.76 8.01
N PHE A 33 1.17 -16.95 7.16
CA PHE A 33 1.25 -16.69 5.72
C PHE A 33 1.15 -15.19 5.44
N VAL A 34 2.15 -14.60 4.79
CA VAL A 34 2.20 -13.15 4.55
C VAL A 34 1.83 -12.81 3.11
N ILE A 35 0.85 -11.94 2.94
CA ILE A 35 0.35 -11.46 1.66
C ILE A 35 0.66 -9.97 1.55
N GLY A 36 1.46 -9.59 0.55
CA GLY A 36 1.55 -8.19 0.13
C GLY A 36 0.41 -7.85 -0.83
N LEU A 37 -0.26 -6.72 -0.61
CA LEU A 37 -1.33 -6.24 -1.49
C LEU A 37 -1.06 -4.80 -1.93
N ASN A 38 -0.79 -4.65 -3.23
CA ASN A 38 -0.65 -3.35 -3.88
C ASN A 38 -1.90 -2.99 -4.68
N GLY A 39 -2.12 -1.70 -4.83
CA GLY A 39 -3.10 -1.18 -5.76
C GLY A 39 -3.04 0.33 -5.81
N ILE A 40 -3.28 0.85 -7.00
CA ILE A 40 -3.33 2.29 -7.26
C ILE A 40 -4.39 2.94 -6.34
N GLN A 41 -4.16 4.18 -5.94
CA GLN A 41 -5.12 4.94 -5.14
C GLN A 41 -6.50 4.97 -5.82
N GLY A 42 -7.56 4.72 -5.05
CA GLY A 42 -8.92 4.69 -5.58
C GLY A 42 -9.34 3.43 -6.33
N ALA A 43 -8.45 2.44 -6.53
CA ALA A 43 -8.77 1.19 -7.24
C ALA A 43 -9.63 0.17 -6.43
N GLY A 44 -10.00 0.49 -5.19
CA GLY A 44 -10.85 -0.36 -4.35
C GLY A 44 -10.12 -1.33 -3.41
N LYS A 45 -8.83 -1.11 -3.13
CA LYS A 45 -8.02 -1.94 -2.20
C LYS A 45 -8.71 -2.19 -0.85
N SER A 46 -9.11 -1.13 -0.15
CA SER A 46 -9.68 -1.26 1.20
C SER A 46 -10.98 -2.06 1.21
N THR A 47 -11.77 -1.99 0.12
CA THR A 47 -12.96 -2.84 -0.06
C THR A 47 -12.56 -4.29 -0.24
N LEU A 48 -11.62 -4.58 -1.14
CA LEU A 48 -11.12 -5.93 -1.40
C LEU A 48 -10.51 -6.58 -0.15
N VAL A 49 -9.65 -5.85 0.57
CA VAL A 49 -8.95 -6.37 1.75
C VAL A 49 -9.93 -6.74 2.86
N LYS A 50 -10.97 -5.93 3.09
CA LYS A 50 -12.05 -6.26 4.04
C LYS A 50 -12.80 -7.52 3.63
N ALA A 51 -13.14 -7.65 2.34
CA ALA A 51 -13.83 -8.82 1.82
C ALA A 51 -12.96 -10.09 1.91
N LEU A 52 -11.66 -9.98 1.61
CA LEU A 52 -10.69 -11.07 1.72
C LEU A 52 -10.48 -11.53 3.17
N SER A 53 -10.34 -10.61 4.12
CA SER A 53 -10.20 -10.96 5.55
C SER A 53 -11.40 -11.78 6.02
N LYS A 54 -12.62 -11.29 5.75
CA LYS A 54 -13.86 -12.00 6.11
C LYS A 54 -13.97 -13.37 5.45
N ALA A 55 -13.57 -13.47 4.18
CA ALA A 55 -13.59 -14.73 3.45
C ALA A 55 -12.59 -15.74 4.02
N LEU A 56 -11.37 -15.30 4.40
CA LEU A 56 -10.35 -16.14 5.03
C LEU A 56 -10.75 -16.57 6.45
N GLU A 57 -11.34 -15.67 7.24
CA GLU A 57 -11.92 -16.00 8.55
C GLU A 57 -13.01 -17.07 8.43
N SER A 58 -13.85 -16.99 7.40
CA SER A 58 -14.86 -18.02 7.09
C SER A 58 -14.25 -19.38 6.71
N GLN A 59 -12.97 -19.40 6.32
CA GLN A 59 -12.17 -20.61 6.08
C GLN A 59 -11.35 -21.03 7.32
N HIS A 60 -11.65 -20.47 8.49
CA HIS A 60 -10.92 -20.70 9.75
C HIS A 60 -9.43 -20.32 9.64
N VAL A 61 -9.14 -19.22 8.94
CA VAL A 61 -7.80 -18.62 8.85
C VAL A 61 -7.84 -17.26 9.54
N PRO A 62 -7.48 -17.18 10.84
CA PRO A 62 -7.36 -15.91 11.56
C PRO A 62 -6.43 -14.97 10.80
N THR A 63 -6.99 -13.88 10.30
CA THR A 63 -6.30 -12.97 9.37
C THR A 63 -6.16 -11.60 9.98
N LEU A 64 -4.95 -11.04 9.97
CA LEU A 64 -4.70 -9.65 10.33
C LEU A 64 -4.52 -8.82 9.06
N VAL A 65 -5.26 -7.73 8.96
CA VAL A 65 -5.08 -6.70 7.93
C VAL A 65 -4.29 -5.54 8.53
N CYS A 66 -3.19 -5.17 7.86
CA CYS A 66 -2.35 -4.03 8.22
C CYS A 66 -2.26 -3.09 7.01
N SER A 67 -2.54 -1.80 7.22
CA SER A 67 -2.19 -0.78 6.23
C SER A 67 -0.78 -0.27 6.49
N ILE A 68 0.03 -0.09 5.44
CA ILE A 68 1.34 0.56 5.55
C ILE A 68 1.21 1.97 6.17
N ASP A 69 0.08 2.65 5.91
CA ASP A 69 -0.20 4.00 6.39
C ASP A 69 -0.33 4.07 7.93
N GLU A 70 -0.58 2.97 8.63
CA GLU A 70 -0.55 2.93 10.11
C GLU A 70 0.87 3.16 10.66
N PHE A 71 1.87 2.92 9.81
CA PHE A 71 3.29 3.07 10.13
C PHE A 71 3.87 4.38 9.62
N TYR A 72 3.07 5.39 9.29
CA TYR A 72 3.61 6.72 9.04
C TYR A 72 4.48 7.20 10.22
N LEU A 73 5.49 8.01 9.90
CA LEU A 73 6.28 8.73 10.88
C LEU A 73 5.37 9.52 11.83
N THR A 74 5.80 9.68 13.08
CA THR A 74 5.12 10.62 13.99
C THR A 74 5.14 12.02 13.36
N ARG A 75 4.22 12.89 13.79
CA ARG A 75 4.19 14.26 13.29
C ARG A 75 5.54 14.96 13.50
N GLN A 76 6.17 14.72 14.64
CA GLN A 76 7.49 15.25 14.99
C GLN A 76 8.55 14.79 14.00
N ASP A 77 8.64 13.49 13.72
CA ASP A 77 9.64 12.95 12.79
C ASP A 77 9.37 13.38 11.34
N GLN A 78 8.09 13.52 10.96
CA GLN A 78 7.71 14.07 9.66
C GLN A 78 8.09 15.55 9.52
N VAL A 79 8.05 16.36 10.61
CA VAL A 79 8.61 17.73 10.59
C VAL A 79 10.11 17.66 10.35
N ALA A 80 10.82 16.85 11.13
CA ALA A 80 12.27 16.76 11.06
C ALA A 80 12.75 16.31 9.67
N LEU A 81 12.05 15.35 9.05
CA LEU A 81 12.32 14.93 7.68
C LEU A 81 12.15 16.08 6.68
N ALA A 82 11.05 16.83 6.78
CA ALA A 82 10.79 17.96 5.89
C ALA A 82 11.84 19.08 6.07
N GLU A 83 12.23 19.38 7.31
CA GLU A 83 13.26 20.37 7.64
C GLU A 83 14.66 19.97 7.15
N ALA A 84 14.98 18.67 7.16
CA ALA A 84 16.23 18.15 6.61
C ALA A 84 16.29 18.20 5.07
N HIS A 85 15.13 18.25 4.40
CA HIS A 85 15.02 18.25 2.94
C HIS A 85 14.07 19.35 2.43
N PRO A 86 14.35 20.64 2.69
CA PRO A 86 13.38 21.73 2.51
C PRO A 86 12.93 21.93 1.05
N ASP A 87 13.77 21.57 0.08
CA ASP A 87 13.47 21.70 -1.35
C ASP A 87 12.85 20.44 -1.96
N ASN A 88 12.81 19.31 -1.23
CA ASN A 88 12.29 18.06 -1.75
C ASN A 88 10.77 17.99 -1.50
N ALA A 89 9.99 18.35 -2.52
CA ALA A 89 8.54 18.35 -2.46
C ALA A 89 7.91 16.97 -2.12
N LEU A 90 8.59 15.87 -2.43
CA LEU A 90 8.08 14.50 -2.26
C LEU A 90 7.99 14.06 -0.79
N VAL A 91 8.74 14.72 0.11
CA VAL A 91 8.81 14.34 1.53
C VAL A 91 8.40 15.44 2.50
N GLN A 92 7.79 16.52 1.99
CA GLN A 92 7.23 17.59 2.85
C GLN A 92 6.02 17.13 3.66
N HIS A 93 5.35 16.07 3.20
CA HIS A 93 4.16 15.49 3.81
C HIS A 93 4.26 13.97 3.82
N ARG A 94 3.46 13.33 4.66
CA ARG A 94 3.31 11.86 4.66
C ARG A 94 2.84 11.39 3.28
N GLY A 95 3.40 10.28 2.79
CA GLY A 95 3.04 9.72 1.50
C GLY A 95 4.10 8.78 0.96
N GLU A 96 5.09 9.34 0.27
CA GLU A 96 6.16 8.64 -0.44
C GLU A 96 7.05 7.76 0.47
N PRO A 97 7.72 6.73 -0.08
CA PRO A 97 8.76 6.00 0.64
C PRO A 97 9.77 6.95 1.30
N GLY A 98 10.04 6.67 2.57
CA GLY A 98 10.82 7.55 3.47
C GLY A 98 9.97 8.25 4.52
N THR A 99 8.64 8.28 4.36
CA THR A 99 7.70 8.90 5.31
C THR A 99 7.06 7.91 6.29
N HIS A 100 7.50 6.65 6.30
CA HIS A 100 7.07 5.63 7.26
C HIS A 100 8.18 5.30 8.27
N ASP A 101 7.79 4.96 9.49
CA ASP A 101 8.63 4.44 10.56
C ASP A 101 8.95 2.97 10.30
N LEU A 102 9.99 2.75 9.50
CA LEU A 102 10.44 1.42 9.12
C LEU A 102 11.00 0.59 10.28
N PRO A 103 11.72 1.14 11.28
CA PRO A 103 12.07 0.39 12.48
C PRO A 103 10.83 -0.20 13.18
N LEU A 104 9.76 0.59 13.36
CA LEU A 104 8.51 0.10 13.94
C LEU A 104 7.84 -0.97 13.07
N LEU A 105 7.76 -0.76 11.76
CA LEU A 105 7.20 -1.73 10.83
C LEU A 105 7.95 -3.07 10.88
N LYS A 106 9.29 -3.03 10.86
CA LYS A 106 10.13 -4.23 10.91
C LYS A 106 9.95 -4.98 12.23
N ALA A 107 10.03 -4.28 13.36
CA ALA A 107 9.84 -4.90 14.67
C ALA A 107 8.45 -5.54 14.81
N PHE A 108 7.41 -4.88 14.29
CA PHE A 108 6.05 -5.42 14.27
C PHE A 108 5.96 -6.70 13.43
N PHE A 109 6.50 -6.71 12.22
CA PHE A 109 6.49 -7.90 11.36
C PHE A 109 7.31 -9.04 11.96
N GLU A 110 8.51 -8.77 12.48
CA GLU A 110 9.34 -9.80 13.14
C GLU A 110 8.60 -10.48 14.30
N ALA A 111 7.92 -9.72 15.16
CA ALA A 111 7.12 -10.27 16.25
C ALA A 111 5.96 -11.13 15.71
N LEU A 112 5.22 -10.65 14.70
CA LEU A 112 4.14 -11.42 14.08
C LEU A 112 4.63 -12.73 13.47
N LEU A 113 5.76 -12.70 12.77
CA LEU A 113 6.34 -13.88 12.12
C LEU A 113 6.79 -14.94 13.14
N ARG A 114 7.16 -14.53 14.35
CA ARG A 114 7.46 -15.42 15.48
C ARG A 114 6.21 -15.82 16.28
N GLY A 115 5.03 -15.34 15.91
CA GLY A 115 3.78 -15.55 16.66
C GLY A 115 3.78 -14.86 18.03
N GLU A 116 4.65 -13.88 18.25
CA GLU A 116 4.80 -13.17 19.53
C GLU A 116 3.70 -12.11 19.71
N PRO A 117 3.33 -11.78 20.97
CA PRO A 117 2.45 -10.66 21.26
C PRO A 117 3.04 -9.35 20.74
N THR A 118 2.22 -8.55 20.05
CA THR A 118 2.60 -7.22 19.56
C THR A 118 1.38 -6.28 19.51
N LYS A 119 1.57 -5.06 19.05
CA LYS A 119 0.51 -4.08 18.85
C LYS A 119 0.64 -3.44 17.46
N LEU A 120 -0.44 -3.46 16.67
CA LEU A 120 -0.50 -2.76 15.40
C LEU A 120 -0.72 -1.26 15.70
N PRO A 121 0.18 -0.36 15.25
CA PRO A 121 0.02 1.07 15.44
C PRO A 121 -1.28 1.59 14.84
N LYS A 122 -1.71 2.75 15.34
CA LYS A 122 -2.85 3.46 14.79
C LYS A 122 -2.45 4.88 14.40
N TYR A 123 -2.72 5.28 13.17
CA TYR A 123 -2.42 6.60 12.64
C TYR A 123 -3.71 7.34 12.30
N ASP A 124 -3.88 8.54 12.87
CA ASP A 124 -5.01 9.40 12.55
C ASP A 124 -4.57 10.50 11.58
N LYS A 125 -5.13 10.47 10.37
CA LYS A 125 -4.83 11.43 9.30
C LYS A 125 -5.51 12.79 9.50
N ALA A 126 -6.55 12.87 10.32
CA ALA A 126 -7.39 14.06 10.49
C ALA A 126 -6.86 15.00 11.59
N ILE A 127 -6.15 14.48 12.59
CA ILE A 127 -5.59 15.30 13.67
C ILE A 127 -4.48 16.23 13.17
N LYS A 128 -4.11 17.20 14.04
CA LYS A 128 -3.13 18.26 13.74
C LYS A 128 -3.49 19.06 12.47
N GLY A 129 -4.78 19.27 12.25
CA GLY A 129 -5.30 20.00 11.08
C GLY A 129 -5.09 19.25 9.76
N GLY A 130 -5.34 17.93 9.73
CA GLY A 130 -5.20 17.10 8.54
C GLY A 130 -3.75 16.68 8.20
N LYS A 131 -2.77 17.15 8.98
CA LYS A 131 -1.35 16.74 8.85
C LYS A 131 -1.09 15.34 9.38
N GLY A 132 -1.96 14.88 10.30
CA GLY A 132 -1.93 13.55 10.88
C GLY A 132 -0.87 13.37 11.97
N ASP A 133 -1.06 12.35 12.81
CA ASP A 133 -0.10 11.90 13.79
C ASP A 133 -0.38 10.44 14.20
N ARG A 134 0.61 9.78 14.79
CA ARG A 134 0.42 8.47 15.40
C ARG A 134 -0.34 8.63 16.72
N LEU A 135 -1.35 7.79 16.93
CA LEU A 135 -2.09 7.77 18.19
C LEU A 135 -1.24 7.14 19.31
N PRO A 136 -1.54 7.46 20.60
CA PRO A 136 -0.87 6.84 21.72
C PRO A 136 -0.95 5.32 21.71
N GLU A 137 0.07 4.63 22.23
CA GLU A 137 0.15 3.15 22.24
C GLU A 137 -1.02 2.46 22.96
N SER A 138 -1.71 3.17 23.85
CA SER A 138 -2.94 2.70 24.50
C SER A 138 -4.10 2.47 23.53
N GLU A 139 -4.07 3.09 22.35
CA GLU A 139 -5.08 2.95 21.30
C GLU A 139 -4.67 1.98 20.17
N TRP A 140 -3.46 1.43 20.25
CA TRP A 140 -2.97 0.47 19.25
C TRP A 140 -3.69 -0.87 19.42
N LEU A 141 -3.89 -1.59 18.32
CA LEU A 141 -4.61 -2.87 18.31
C LEU A 141 -3.70 -3.98 18.88
N PRO A 142 -4.04 -4.62 20.00
CA PRO A 142 -3.26 -5.74 20.53
C PRO A 142 -3.44 -6.99 19.68
N VAL A 143 -2.34 -7.61 19.28
CA VAL A 143 -2.31 -8.81 18.43
C VAL A 143 -1.53 -9.93 19.12
N ASN A 144 -1.97 -11.18 18.94
CA ASN A 144 -1.33 -12.40 19.45
C ASN A 144 -1.11 -12.42 20.98
N GLN A 145 -1.92 -11.67 21.73
CA GLN A 145 -1.86 -11.59 23.19
C GLN A 145 -2.19 -12.94 23.84
N PRO A 146 -1.74 -13.20 25.09
CA PRO A 146 -2.11 -14.41 25.81
C PRO A 146 -3.63 -14.63 25.83
N GLY A 147 -4.08 -15.81 25.39
CA GLY A 147 -5.51 -16.17 25.30
C GLY A 147 -6.20 -15.75 23.99
N GLN A 148 -5.54 -15.00 23.11
CA GLN A 148 -6.03 -14.78 21.75
C GLN A 148 -5.65 -15.96 20.84
N GLU A 149 -6.50 -16.24 19.86
CA GLU A 149 -6.14 -17.10 18.75
C GLU A 149 -4.97 -16.47 17.97
N LYS A 150 -3.99 -17.28 17.59
CA LYS A 150 -2.82 -16.80 16.85
C LYS A 150 -3.21 -16.47 15.40
N ILE A 151 -2.75 -15.32 14.93
CA ILE A 151 -2.89 -14.93 13.52
C ILE A 151 -2.18 -15.96 12.64
N GLN A 152 -2.88 -16.47 11.63
CA GLN A 152 -2.36 -17.43 10.66
C GLN A 152 -2.08 -16.82 9.29
N ALA A 153 -2.71 -15.69 8.96
CA ALA A 153 -2.44 -14.95 7.74
C ALA A 153 -2.34 -13.45 8.02
N ILE A 154 -1.45 -12.76 7.30
CA ILE A 154 -1.23 -11.32 7.41
C ILE A 154 -1.39 -10.71 6.02
N ILE A 155 -2.20 -9.68 5.88
CA ILE A 155 -2.30 -8.88 4.66
C ILE A 155 -1.69 -7.51 4.94
N LEU A 156 -0.52 -7.23 4.37
CA LEU A 156 0.03 -5.88 4.33
C LEU A 156 -0.45 -5.19 3.06
N GLU A 157 -1.29 -4.18 3.19
CA GLU A 157 -1.81 -3.42 2.07
C GLU A 157 -1.25 -2.00 2.02
N GLY A 158 -1.07 -1.48 0.80
CA GLY A 158 -0.63 -0.11 0.60
C GLY A 158 -0.41 0.21 -0.88
N TRP A 159 -0.37 1.50 -1.19
CA TRP A 159 -0.21 1.95 -2.58
C TRP A 159 1.24 1.79 -3.10
N CYS A 160 2.23 1.81 -2.19
CA CYS A 160 3.65 1.59 -2.49
C CYS A 160 4.18 0.20 -2.06
N VAL A 161 3.34 -0.62 -1.41
CA VAL A 161 3.73 -1.97 -0.95
C VAL A 161 4.19 -2.80 -2.14
N GLY A 162 5.37 -3.41 -2.05
CA GLY A 162 5.96 -4.24 -3.11
C GLY A 162 6.66 -3.49 -4.24
N PHE A 163 6.69 -2.16 -4.22
CA PHE A 163 7.63 -1.41 -5.06
C PHE A 163 9.07 -1.79 -4.68
N ARG A 164 9.96 -1.77 -5.67
CA ARG A 164 11.39 -2.10 -5.51
C ARG A 164 12.24 -0.97 -6.10
N PRO A 165 13.36 -0.62 -5.44
CA PRO A 165 14.23 0.46 -5.90
C PRO A 165 14.86 0.12 -7.24
N LEU A 166 15.01 1.12 -8.11
CA LEU A 166 15.73 1.03 -9.39
C LEU A 166 17.21 1.39 -9.22
N THR A 167 18.03 1.05 -10.23
CA THR A 167 19.38 1.63 -10.32
C THR A 167 19.29 3.12 -10.66
N ARG A 168 20.37 3.87 -10.40
CA ARG A 168 20.44 5.29 -10.77
C ARG A 168 20.19 5.47 -12.27
N GLU A 169 20.82 4.63 -13.09
CA GLU A 169 20.72 4.68 -14.55
C GLU A 169 19.28 4.45 -15.03
N ASP A 170 18.55 3.54 -14.38
CA ASP A 170 17.14 3.29 -14.68
C ASP A 170 16.26 4.48 -14.28
N VAL A 171 16.53 5.16 -13.16
CA VAL A 171 15.83 6.39 -12.75
C VAL A 171 16.08 7.52 -13.76
N GLU A 172 17.33 7.73 -14.16
CA GLU A 172 17.71 8.74 -15.16
C GLU A 172 17.08 8.43 -16.52
N ALA A 173 17.06 7.16 -16.94
CA ALA A 173 16.40 6.74 -18.17
C ALA A 173 14.89 7.04 -18.13
N ARG A 174 14.23 6.77 -17.01
CA ARG A 174 12.80 7.09 -16.80
C ARG A 174 12.52 8.59 -16.86
N LEU A 175 13.39 9.40 -16.26
CA LEU A 175 13.29 10.86 -16.26
C LEU A 175 13.42 11.44 -17.69
N ASN A 176 14.24 10.82 -18.55
CA ASN A 176 14.48 11.25 -19.92
C ASN A 176 13.38 10.80 -20.91
N MET A 177 12.60 9.76 -20.58
CA MET A 177 11.43 9.35 -21.36
C MET A 177 10.24 10.31 -21.15
N PRO A 178 9.20 10.27 -22.02
CA PRO A 178 7.95 10.95 -21.75
C PRO A 178 7.39 10.54 -20.39
N ASN A 179 7.16 11.54 -19.55
CA ASN A 179 6.63 11.39 -18.19
C ASN A 179 5.71 12.56 -17.90
N ARG A 180 4.87 12.38 -16.88
CA ARG A 180 3.92 13.37 -16.40
C ARG A 180 4.50 14.22 -15.27
N THR A 181 5.16 13.57 -14.32
CA THR A 181 5.52 14.19 -13.04
C THR A 181 7.02 14.17 -12.74
N LEU A 182 7.77 13.20 -13.24
CA LEU A 182 9.21 13.07 -12.92
C LEU A 182 10.01 14.36 -13.21
N LYS A 183 9.75 15.04 -14.33
CA LYS A 183 10.43 16.30 -14.71
C LYS A 183 10.11 17.50 -13.82
N GLN A 184 9.17 17.37 -12.89
CA GLN A 184 8.82 18.39 -11.91
C GLN A 184 9.70 18.30 -10.65
N HIS A 185 10.50 17.26 -10.53
CA HIS A 185 11.38 17.00 -9.38
C HIS A 185 12.84 16.98 -9.81
N LYS A 186 13.73 17.32 -8.89
CA LYS A 186 15.17 17.17 -9.12
C LYS A 186 15.54 15.68 -9.11
N LEU A 187 16.57 15.28 -9.84
CA LEU A 187 16.99 13.88 -9.91
C LEU A 187 17.36 13.35 -8.51
N GLU A 188 18.03 14.17 -7.70
CA GLU A 188 18.40 13.86 -6.32
C GLU A 188 17.19 13.58 -5.42
N ASP A 189 16.05 14.24 -5.64
CA ASP A 189 14.83 14.02 -4.86
C ASP A 189 14.20 12.66 -5.20
N LEU A 190 14.20 12.30 -6.49
CA LEU A 190 13.76 10.98 -6.96
C LEU A 190 14.69 9.87 -6.46
N LEU A 191 16.00 10.09 -6.50
CA LEU A 191 17.00 9.15 -5.98
C LEU A 191 16.89 9.00 -4.47
N PHE A 192 16.57 10.05 -3.73
CA PHE A 192 16.32 9.98 -2.29
C PHE A 192 15.13 9.05 -1.98
N VAL A 193 13.99 9.25 -2.65
CA VAL A 193 12.81 8.37 -2.46
C VAL A 193 13.14 6.94 -2.88
N ASN A 194 13.89 6.76 -3.98
CA ASN A 194 14.34 5.45 -4.45
C ASN A 194 15.27 4.74 -3.43
N GLU A 195 16.19 5.47 -2.81
CA GLU A 195 17.05 4.95 -1.74
C GLU A 195 16.21 4.56 -0.51
N LYS A 196 15.29 5.43 -0.09
CA LYS A 196 14.36 5.14 1.02
C LYS A 196 13.47 3.94 0.75
N LEU A 197 13.09 3.70 -0.50
CA LEU A 197 12.33 2.52 -0.88
C LEU A 197 13.10 1.21 -0.63
N SER A 198 14.43 1.19 -0.75
CA SER A 198 15.24 -0.01 -0.46
C SER A 198 15.08 -0.50 0.98
N GLU A 199 14.80 0.41 1.93
CA GLU A 199 14.64 0.05 3.33
C GLU A 199 13.36 -0.81 3.59
N TYR A 200 12.40 -0.83 2.64
CA TYR A 200 11.16 -1.62 2.68
C TYR A 200 11.38 -3.07 2.21
N ASP A 201 12.55 -3.37 1.62
CA ASP A 201 12.84 -4.68 1.05
C ASP A 201 12.78 -5.79 2.10
N SER A 202 13.21 -5.54 3.34
CA SER A 202 13.16 -6.55 4.41
C SER A 202 11.74 -7.03 4.74
N VAL A 203 10.74 -6.15 4.60
CA VAL A 203 9.33 -6.51 4.79
C VAL A 203 8.78 -7.16 3.52
N THR A 204 9.13 -6.62 2.35
CA THR A 204 8.69 -7.16 1.05
C THR A 204 9.22 -8.59 0.82
N ASP A 205 10.44 -8.89 1.26
CA ASP A 205 11.06 -10.21 1.18
C ASP A 205 10.40 -11.24 2.11
N SER A 206 9.61 -10.78 3.08
CA SER A 206 8.85 -11.66 3.98
C SER A 206 7.55 -12.20 3.36
N PHE A 207 7.13 -11.68 2.20
CA PHE A 207 5.89 -12.07 1.55
C PHE A 207 5.94 -13.48 0.96
N ASP A 208 4.88 -14.24 1.20
CA ASP A 208 4.67 -15.57 0.62
C ASP A 208 3.85 -15.53 -0.65
N ALA A 209 2.98 -14.53 -0.78
CA ALA A 209 2.25 -14.22 -2.00
C ALA A 209 2.07 -12.72 -2.17
N PHE A 210 1.80 -12.30 -3.40
CA PHE A 210 1.58 -10.90 -3.74
C PHE A 210 0.34 -10.71 -4.62
N ILE A 211 -0.46 -9.70 -4.31
CA ILE A 211 -1.63 -9.31 -5.10
C ILE A 211 -1.46 -7.88 -5.56
N GLN A 212 -1.60 -7.63 -6.85
CA GLN A 212 -1.52 -6.30 -7.45
C GLN A 212 -2.85 -5.96 -8.14
N ILE A 213 -3.48 -4.86 -7.71
CA ILE A 213 -4.56 -4.20 -8.45
C ILE A 213 -3.93 -3.14 -9.38
N ASP A 214 -3.64 -3.54 -10.61
CA ASP A 214 -3.10 -2.69 -11.67
C ASP A 214 -4.25 -2.02 -12.46
N ALA A 215 -3.94 -0.99 -13.23
CA ALA A 215 -4.90 -0.33 -14.11
C ALA A 215 -4.47 -0.43 -15.58
N GLU A 216 -5.44 -0.44 -16.50
CA GLU A 216 -5.16 -0.28 -17.93
C GLU A 216 -4.43 1.04 -18.22
N ASP A 217 -4.74 2.08 -17.45
CA ASP A 217 -4.07 3.38 -17.48
C ASP A 217 -3.88 3.89 -16.04
N LEU A 218 -2.63 4.23 -15.71
CA LEU A 218 -2.28 4.81 -14.40
C LEU A 218 -2.98 6.15 -14.17
N GLY A 219 -3.27 6.91 -15.25
CA GLY A 219 -3.97 8.18 -15.22
C GLY A 219 -5.40 8.10 -14.67
N TYR A 220 -5.98 6.90 -14.56
CA TYR A 220 -7.27 6.71 -13.89
C TYR A 220 -7.26 7.14 -12.43
N VAL A 221 -6.08 7.14 -11.78
CA VAL A 221 -5.92 7.58 -10.38
C VAL A 221 -6.43 9.01 -10.14
N TYR A 222 -6.26 9.93 -11.10
CA TYR A 222 -6.76 11.30 -10.98
C TYR A 222 -8.29 11.33 -10.92
N GLY A 223 -8.94 10.61 -11.84
CA GLY A 223 -10.39 10.49 -11.86
C GLY A 223 -10.95 9.75 -10.66
N TRP A 224 -10.30 8.67 -10.23
CA TRP A 224 -10.71 7.92 -9.05
C TRP A 224 -10.55 8.71 -7.76
N ARG A 225 -9.50 9.55 -7.66
CA ARG A 225 -9.32 10.41 -6.49
C ARG A 225 -10.36 11.53 -6.46
N LEU A 226 -10.67 12.13 -7.61
CA LEU A 226 -11.74 13.13 -7.71
C LEU A 226 -13.10 12.53 -7.30
N GLU A 227 -13.44 11.32 -7.78
CA GLU A 227 -14.67 10.63 -7.36
C GLU A 227 -14.75 10.37 -5.85
N GLN A 228 -13.61 10.12 -5.18
CA GLN A 228 -13.60 10.00 -3.72
C GLN A 228 -13.89 11.32 -3.02
N GLU A 229 -13.37 12.43 -3.53
CA GLU A 229 -13.64 13.77 -3.01
C GLU A 229 -15.09 14.20 -3.27
N ASP A 230 -15.68 13.79 -4.39
CA ASP A 230 -17.11 14.01 -4.69
C ASP A 230 -18.00 13.21 -3.73
N HIS A 231 -17.70 11.92 -3.51
CA HIS A 231 -18.44 11.11 -2.53
C HIS A 231 -18.31 11.68 -1.10
N LEU A 232 -17.14 12.19 -0.70
CA LEU A 232 -16.95 12.83 0.59
C LEU A 232 -17.86 14.06 0.77
N ARG A 233 -18.05 14.86 -0.29
CA ARG A 233 -18.96 16.01 -0.29
C ARG A 233 -20.41 15.58 -0.15
N GLU A 234 -20.82 14.56 -0.89
CA GLU A 234 -22.17 13.98 -0.78
C GLU A 234 -22.44 13.44 0.62
N GLU A 235 -21.51 12.65 1.18
CA GLU A 235 -21.64 12.07 2.53
C GLU A 235 -21.73 13.14 3.63
N ARG A 236 -21.04 14.27 3.46
CA ARG A 236 -21.07 15.39 4.41
C ARG A 236 -22.18 16.40 4.14
N GLY A 237 -22.83 16.34 2.98
CA GLY A 237 -23.76 17.37 2.52
C GLY A 237 -23.11 18.75 2.39
N ASP A 238 -21.79 18.81 2.16
CA ASP A 238 -21.00 20.03 2.13
C ASP A 238 -20.19 20.09 0.82
N PRO A 239 -20.51 20.99 -0.12
CA PRO A 239 -19.81 21.10 -1.40
C PRO A 239 -18.35 21.57 -1.26
N GLU A 240 -17.99 22.18 -0.14
CA GLU A 240 -16.63 22.67 0.14
C GLU A 240 -15.80 21.65 0.93
N ALA A 241 -16.38 20.52 1.34
CA ALA A 241 -15.65 19.50 2.10
C ALA A 241 -14.64 18.76 1.23
N GLY A 242 -13.37 18.70 1.67
CA GLY A 242 -12.32 17.95 0.98
C GLY A 242 -11.55 18.79 -0.02
N MET A 243 -10.85 18.15 -0.96
CA MET A 243 -9.99 18.81 -1.94
C MET A 243 -10.76 19.23 -3.19
N THR A 244 -10.46 20.41 -3.72
CA THR A 244 -10.89 20.84 -5.05
C THR A 244 -10.25 19.99 -6.15
N SER A 245 -10.76 20.05 -7.38
CA SER A 245 -10.18 19.32 -8.52
C SER A 245 -8.71 19.68 -8.78
N VAL A 246 -8.31 20.94 -8.56
CA VAL A 246 -6.92 21.41 -8.69
C VAL A 246 -6.04 20.83 -7.58
N GLU A 247 -6.55 20.80 -6.35
CA GLU A 247 -5.84 20.19 -5.21
C GLU A 247 -5.71 18.68 -5.36
N VAL A 248 -6.71 18.00 -5.94
CA VAL A 248 -6.62 16.58 -6.29
C VAL A 248 -5.48 16.31 -7.25
N VAL A 249 -5.32 17.13 -8.30
CA VAL A 249 -4.20 16.97 -9.24
C VAL A 249 -2.87 17.12 -8.51
N LYS A 250 -2.69 18.20 -7.73
CA LYS A 250 -1.47 18.42 -6.94
C LYS A 250 -1.19 17.29 -5.94
N PHE A 251 -2.24 16.80 -5.28
CA PHE A 251 -2.14 15.69 -4.34
C PHE A 251 -1.63 14.44 -5.06
N VAL A 252 -2.29 14.05 -6.16
CA VAL A 252 -1.93 12.85 -6.92
C VAL A 252 -0.53 12.98 -7.54
N ASP A 253 -0.16 14.18 -8.03
CA ASP A 253 1.18 14.45 -8.57
C ASP A 253 2.28 14.22 -7.53
N GLY A 254 1.99 14.30 -6.23
CA GLY A 254 2.93 13.95 -5.16
C GLY A 254 3.17 12.44 -4.95
N TYR A 255 2.37 11.57 -5.57
CA TYR A 255 2.51 10.10 -5.53
C TYR A 255 2.82 9.50 -6.91
N TYR A 256 2.51 10.24 -7.96
CA TYR A 256 2.62 9.78 -9.34
C TYR A 256 4.06 9.45 -9.77
N PRO A 257 5.11 10.15 -9.30
CA PRO A 257 6.50 9.79 -9.59
C PRO A 257 6.81 8.34 -9.25
N ALA A 258 6.33 7.84 -8.10
CA ALA A 258 6.52 6.45 -7.71
C ALA A 258 5.79 5.47 -8.65
N TYR A 259 4.59 5.81 -9.16
CA TYR A 259 3.94 4.98 -10.18
C TYR A 259 4.74 4.94 -11.49
N GLU A 260 5.30 6.07 -11.93
CA GLU A 260 6.09 6.15 -13.18
C GLU A 260 7.42 5.39 -13.09
N LEU A 261 8.05 5.38 -11.91
CA LEU A 261 9.30 4.67 -11.65
C LEU A 261 9.09 3.17 -11.41
N TYR A 262 8.23 2.79 -10.46
CA TYR A 262 8.32 1.46 -9.86
C TYR A 262 7.29 0.46 -10.39
N THR A 263 6.19 0.91 -10.99
CA THR A 263 5.08 0.01 -11.40
C THR A 263 5.51 -1.04 -12.41
N ASP A 264 6.34 -0.68 -13.40
CA ASP A 264 6.77 -1.63 -14.43
C ASP A 264 7.67 -2.73 -13.90
N ARG A 265 8.48 -2.43 -12.88
CA ARG A 265 9.25 -3.47 -12.19
C ARG A 265 8.34 -4.40 -11.41
N MET A 266 7.38 -3.86 -10.66
CA MET A 266 6.40 -4.65 -9.92
C MET A 266 5.55 -5.55 -10.84
N ARG A 267 5.18 -5.05 -12.03
CA ARG A 267 4.47 -5.82 -13.07
C ARG A 267 5.22 -7.07 -13.56
N LYS A 268 6.56 -7.07 -13.47
CA LYS A 268 7.43 -8.19 -13.85
C LYS A 268 7.60 -9.24 -12.74
N GLY A 269 7.23 -8.91 -11.50
CA GLY A 269 7.33 -9.80 -10.35
C GLY A 269 8.03 -9.15 -9.16
N VAL A 270 7.37 -9.13 -8.00
CA VAL A 270 7.91 -8.70 -6.70
C VAL A 270 8.68 -9.83 -6.03
N LEU A 271 8.20 -11.07 -6.21
CA LEU A 271 8.73 -12.29 -5.60
C LEU A 271 9.59 -13.06 -6.61
N ALA A 272 10.71 -12.47 -7.03
CA ALA A 272 11.56 -13.01 -8.11
C ALA A 272 11.99 -14.47 -7.90
N ASN A 273 12.17 -14.90 -6.64
CA ASN A 273 12.59 -16.26 -6.30
C ASN A 273 11.41 -17.24 -6.10
N ARG A 274 10.17 -16.79 -6.27
CA ARG A 274 8.94 -17.58 -6.05
C ARG A 274 7.95 -17.36 -7.21
N PRO A 275 8.27 -17.81 -8.44
CA PRO A 275 7.43 -17.59 -9.60
C PRO A 275 6.04 -18.21 -9.40
N GLY A 276 5.01 -17.55 -9.93
CA GLY A 276 3.62 -17.96 -9.75
C GLY A 276 3.03 -17.66 -8.37
N ARG A 277 3.76 -16.97 -7.49
CA ARG A 277 3.22 -16.48 -6.20
C ARG A 277 2.76 -15.02 -6.28
N GLN A 278 2.65 -14.44 -7.47
CA GLN A 278 2.03 -13.13 -7.66
C GLN A 278 0.79 -13.21 -8.57
N LEU A 279 -0.28 -12.52 -8.16
CA LEU A 279 -1.50 -12.35 -8.92
C LEU A 279 -1.68 -10.87 -9.27
N ARG A 280 -1.71 -10.55 -10.56
CA ARG A 280 -1.97 -9.20 -11.07
C ARG A 280 -3.34 -9.14 -11.72
N MET A 281 -4.21 -8.28 -11.21
CA MET A 281 -5.52 -7.96 -11.80
C MET A 281 -5.44 -6.58 -12.42
N VAL A 282 -5.66 -6.48 -13.73
CA VAL A 282 -5.73 -5.21 -14.46
C VAL A 282 -7.18 -4.77 -14.51
N VAL A 283 -7.47 -3.58 -13.98
CA VAL A 283 -8.82 -3.00 -13.94
C VAL A 283 -8.98 -1.87 -14.95
N GLY A 284 -10.20 -1.72 -15.48
CA GLY A 284 -10.56 -0.57 -16.31
C GLY A 284 -10.98 0.64 -15.48
N ARG A 285 -11.35 1.74 -16.14
CA ARG A 285 -11.80 2.99 -15.48
C ARG A 285 -12.99 2.80 -14.54
N ASP A 286 -13.82 1.80 -14.82
CA ASP A 286 -14.96 1.33 -14.04
C ASP A 286 -14.57 0.48 -12.81
N ARG A 287 -13.27 0.27 -12.58
CA ARG A 287 -12.67 -0.58 -11.54
C ARG A 287 -13.02 -2.07 -11.67
N LYS A 288 -13.60 -2.50 -12.80
CA LYS A 288 -13.86 -3.92 -13.06
C LYS A 288 -12.60 -4.59 -13.60
N VAL A 289 -12.38 -5.84 -13.21
CA VAL A 289 -11.26 -6.65 -13.70
C VAL A 289 -11.45 -6.93 -15.19
N LYS A 290 -10.44 -6.56 -16.00
CA LYS A 290 -10.39 -6.82 -17.44
C LYS A 290 -9.48 -8.00 -17.75
N HIS A 291 -8.36 -8.10 -17.04
CA HIS A 291 -7.38 -9.16 -17.22
C HIS A 291 -6.81 -9.64 -15.89
N VAL A 292 -6.53 -10.94 -15.81
CA VAL A 292 -5.81 -11.55 -14.69
C VAL A 292 -4.55 -12.21 -15.22
N ARG A 293 -3.43 -11.97 -14.54
CA ARG A 293 -2.12 -12.57 -14.85
C ARG A 293 -1.53 -13.16 -13.58
N ARG A 294 -1.02 -14.38 -13.69
CA ARG A 294 -0.17 -14.98 -12.68
C ARG A 294 1.28 -14.72 -13.09
N VAL A 295 2.04 -14.12 -12.19
CA VAL A 295 3.45 -13.72 -12.38
C VAL A 295 4.33 -14.59 -11.48
#